data_AF-A0A4V0X2P1-F1
#
_entry.id   AF-A0A4V0X2P1-F1
#
_cell.length_a   1.000
_cell.length_b   1.000
_cell.length_c   1.000
_cell.angle_alpha   90.00
_cell.angle_beta   90.00
_cell.angle_gamma   90.00
#
_symmetry.space_group_name_H-M   'P 1'
#
loop_
_entity.id
_entity.type
_entity.pdbx_description
1 polymer ?
#
loop_
_entity_poly.entity_id
_entity_poly.type
_entity_poly.pdbx_seq_one_letter_code
_entity_poly.pdbx_strand_id
1 'polypeptide(L)'
;MSEIIFIASSFAIGFFFESIFGFGGGIIAYSILSFFVEIKTAIIAGFYVGTLSSLYIVAGSHQHFEKKIFLKLILISTIGSIFGVICFIYLPVKILSLIFGLLLIFIALKNLFLEKNLDPNTELELKKKKFSFLKLKLILIGGIAQGAFGTGGPFVVNALKYDFANKSSLRTTMASYFLFCNILRMPFLLYKNEFSLTFFKEIWWIIIPVFVAIFLGHKVHLKIKPQQFKIGIGLITLIAGVKFLFY
;
A
#
# COMPACT_ATOMS: atom_id res chain seq x y z
N MET A 1 17.25 -18.34 -7.59
CA MET A 1 17.48 -17.24 -8.56
C MET A 1 16.21 -16.84 -9.30
N SER A 2 15.42 -17.78 -9.84
CA SER A 2 14.12 -17.50 -10.49
C SER A 2 13.11 -16.79 -9.58
N GLU A 3 12.98 -17.23 -8.32
CA GLU A 3 12.04 -16.64 -7.35
C GLU A 3 12.37 -15.19 -7.00
N ILE A 4 13.65 -14.86 -6.75
CA ILE A 4 14.07 -13.50 -6.41
C ILE A 4 13.85 -12.53 -7.59
N ILE A 5 14.13 -12.98 -8.82
CA ILE A 5 13.85 -12.20 -10.03
C ILE A 5 12.34 -11.93 -10.16
N PHE A 6 11.51 -12.92 -9.82
CA PHE A 6 10.06 -12.76 -9.79
C PHE A 6 9.61 -11.75 -8.73
N ILE A 7 10.21 -11.78 -7.53
CA ILE A 7 10.00 -10.76 -6.48
C ILE A 7 10.38 -9.38 -7.00
N ALA A 8 11.57 -9.24 -7.60
CA ALA A 8 12.05 -7.98 -8.12
C ALA A 8 11.11 -7.39 -9.18
N SER A 9 10.68 -8.23 -10.13
CA SER A 9 9.78 -7.84 -11.21
C SER A 9 8.40 -7.44 -10.69
N SER A 10 7.85 -8.20 -9.73
CA SER A 10 6.56 -7.93 -9.11
C SER A 10 6.56 -6.58 -8.37
N PHE A 11 7.61 -6.30 -7.61
CA PHE A 11 7.77 -5.01 -6.95
C PHE A 11 8.02 -3.87 -7.92
N ALA A 12 8.83 -4.06 -8.97
CA ALA A 12 9.03 -3.04 -9.99
C ALA A 12 7.70 -2.65 -10.66
N ILE A 13 6.88 -3.63 -11.07
CA ILE A 13 5.56 -3.39 -11.65
C ILE A 13 4.66 -2.66 -10.64
N GLY A 14 4.58 -3.15 -9.39
CA GLY A 14 3.76 -2.53 -8.36
C GLY A 14 4.15 -1.07 -8.08
N PHE A 15 5.43 -0.81 -7.85
CA PHE A 15 5.93 0.52 -7.49
C PHE A 15 5.97 1.51 -8.67
N PHE A 16 6.03 1.03 -9.92
CA PHE A 16 5.75 1.86 -11.10
C PHE A 16 4.37 2.51 -10.97
N PHE A 17 3.34 1.71 -10.66
CA PHE A 17 1.98 2.21 -10.50
C PHE A 17 1.79 2.99 -9.21
N GLU A 18 2.42 2.60 -8.11
CA GLU A 18 2.44 3.40 -6.88
C GLU A 18 2.98 4.81 -7.14
N SER A 19 4.01 4.95 -7.98
CA SER A 19 4.56 6.24 -8.35
C SER A 19 3.54 7.13 -9.09
N ILE A 20 2.61 6.52 -9.83
CA ILE A 20 1.55 7.21 -10.59
C ILE A 20 0.37 7.59 -9.69
N PHE A 21 -0.10 6.67 -8.83
CA PHE A 21 -1.33 6.85 -8.03
C PHE A 21 -1.08 7.30 -6.60
N GLY A 22 0.16 7.20 -6.12
CA GLY A 22 0.59 7.53 -4.75
C GLY A 22 0.38 6.41 -3.72
N PHE A 23 -0.16 5.25 -4.11
CA PHE A 23 -0.33 4.07 -3.26
C PHE A 23 -0.54 2.79 -4.09
N GLY A 24 -0.50 1.64 -3.44
CA GLY A 24 -0.99 0.37 -4.00
C GLY A 24 0.08 -0.52 -4.61
N GLY A 25 1.35 -0.11 -4.61
CA GLY A 25 2.45 -0.90 -5.16
C GLY A 25 2.63 -2.22 -4.42
N GLY A 26 2.56 -2.19 -3.08
CA GLY A 26 2.53 -3.41 -2.27
C GLY A 26 1.37 -4.34 -2.63
N ILE A 27 0.16 -3.81 -2.84
CA ILE A 27 -1.02 -4.62 -3.20
C ILE A 27 -0.82 -5.32 -4.54
N ILE A 28 -0.34 -4.58 -5.54
CA ILE A 28 -0.09 -5.11 -6.88
C ILE A 28 1.01 -6.16 -6.83
N ALA A 29 2.13 -5.83 -6.18
CA ALA A 29 3.26 -6.73 -6.02
C ALA A 29 2.84 -8.01 -5.30
N TYR A 30 2.11 -7.93 -4.20
CA TYR A 30 1.65 -9.09 -3.45
C TYR A 30 0.61 -9.89 -4.22
N SER A 31 -0.21 -9.25 -5.04
CA SER A 31 -1.17 -9.95 -5.90
C SER A 31 -0.44 -10.86 -6.90
N ILE A 32 0.64 -10.36 -7.49
CA ILE A 32 1.49 -11.14 -8.41
C ILE A 32 2.32 -12.19 -7.64
N LEU A 33 2.87 -11.81 -6.48
CA LEU A 33 3.68 -12.70 -5.64
C LEU A 33 2.89 -13.85 -5.03
N SER A 34 1.59 -13.65 -4.79
CA SER A 34 0.68 -14.65 -4.23
C SER A 34 0.77 -15.98 -4.95
N PHE A 35 1.11 -15.97 -6.24
CA PHE A 35 1.18 -17.15 -7.08
C PHE A 35 2.32 -18.12 -6.69
N PHE A 36 3.42 -17.61 -6.14
CA PHE A 36 4.67 -18.37 -5.98
C PHE A 36 5.37 -18.17 -4.63
N VAL A 37 5.03 -17.12 -3.89
CA VAL A 37 5.74 -16.72 -2.67
C VAL A 37 4.77 -16.66 -1.50
N GLU A 38 5.21 -17.18 -0.35
CA GLU A 38 4.44 -17.09 0.89
C GLU A 38 4.19 -15.62 1.29
N ILE A 39 2.99 -15.36 1.81
CA ILE A 39 2.56 -14.00 2.17
C ILE A 39 3.50 -13.31 3.16
N LYS A 40 4.05 -14.01 4.17
CA LYS A 40 4.98 -13.39 5.12
C LYS A 40 6.26 -12.93 4.43
N THR A 41 6.86 -13.78 3.60
CA THR A 41 8.03 -13.43 2.79
C THR A 41 7.76 -12.23 1.88
N ALA A 42 6.61 -12.22 1.20
CA ALA A 42 6.19 -11.09 0.38
C ALA A 42 6.05 -9.79 1.19
N ILE A 43 5.45 -9.84 2.39
CA ILE A 43 5.28 -8.69 3.28
C ILE A 43 6.64 -8.17 3.79
N ILE A 44 7.58 -9.05 4.14
CA ILE A 44 8.92 -8.65 4.59
C ILE A 44 9.72 -8.02 3.44
N ALA A 45 9.66 -8.59 2.23
CA ALA A 45 10.24 -7.95 1.06
C ALA A 45 9.58 -6.59 0.77
N GLY A 46 8.25 -6.49 0.94
CA GLY A 46 7.50 -5.25 0.74
C GLY A 46 7.78 -4.21 1.82
N PHE A 47 8.11 -4.63 3.05
CA PHE A 47 8.63 -3.74 4.08
C PHE A 47 9.95 -3.11 3.63
N TYR A 48 10.89 -3.91 3.14
CA TYR A 48 12.18 -3.43 2.64
C TYR A 48 12.00 -2.44 1.47
N VAL A 49 11.33 -2.91 0.41
CA VAL A 49 11.12 -2.14 -0.82
C VAL A 49 10.29 -0.88 -0.54
N GLY A 50 9.19 -1.02 0.21
CA GLY A 50 8.29 0.08 0.52
C GLY A 50 8.94 1.16 1.39
N THR A 51 9.81 0.78 2.33
CA THR A 51 10.55 1.75 3.16
C THR A 51 11.50 2.59 2.32
N LEU A 52 12.33 1.94 1.50
CA LEU A 52 13.30 2.64 0.64
C LEU A 52 12.61 3.47 -0.45
N SER A 53 11.54 2.94 -1.05
CA SER A 53 10.74 3.66 -2.04
C SER A 53 10.06 4.89 -1.45
N SER A 54 9.50 4.77 -0.25
CA SER A 54 8.88 5.89 0.44
C SER A 54 9.91 6.95 0.81
N LEU A 55 11.09 6.54 1.29
CA LEU A 55 12.20 7.45 1.58
C LEU A 55 12.63 8.22 0.32
N TYR A 56 12.77 7.53 -0.81
CA TYR A 56 13.12 8.15 -2.09
C TYR A 56 12.08 9.21 -2.52
N ILE A 57 10.78 8.90 -2.43
CA ILE A 57 9.71 9.84 -2.79
C ILE A 57 9.71 11.05 -1.86
N VAL A 58 9.84 10.84 -0.55
CA VAL A 58 9.87 11.93 0.44
C VAL A 58 11.08 12.82 0.21
N ALA A 59 12.27 12.26 0.02
CA ALA A 59 13.49 13.04 -0.23
C ALA A 59 13.36 13.91 -1.50
N GLY A 60 12.84 13.35 -2.59
CA GLY A 60 12.70 14.05 -3.87
C GLY A 60 11.53 15.03 -3.98
N SER A 61 10.58 15.03 -3.05
CA SER A 61 9.36 15.85 -3.15
C SER A 61 8.85 16.42 -1.82
N HIS A 62 9.72 16.51 -0.80
CA HIS A 62 9.38 16.97 0.55
C HIS A 62 8.65 18.33 0.60
N GLN A 63 8.85 19.21 -0.39
CA GLN A 63 8.15 20.49 -0.50
C GLN A 63 6.62 20.36 -0.61
N HIS A 64 6.11 19.22 -1.08
CA HIS A 64 4.67 18.95 -1.20
C HIS A 64 4.08 18.29 0.05
N PHE A 65 4.86 18.13 1.12
CA PHE A 65 4.40 17.46 2.34
C PHE A 65 3.37 18.27 3.13
N GLU A 66 2.19 17.68 3.37
CA GLU A 66 1.10 18.33 4.12
C GLU A 66 1.12 17.94 5.59
N LYS A 67 1.93 18.64 6.39
CA LYS A 67 2.15 18.36 7.82
C LYS A 67 0.85 18.28 8.64
N LYS A 68 -0.12 19.17 8.39
CA LYS A 68 -1.40 19.21 9.15
C LYS A 68 -2.25 17.96 8.91
N ILE A 69 -2.31 17.48 7.67
CA ILE A 69 -3.04 16.26 7.31
C ILE A 69 -2.31 15.04 7.87
N PHE A 70 -0.99 15.01 7.72
CA PHE A 70 -0.14 13.94 8.23
C PHE A 70 -0.28 13.73 9.74
N LEU A 71 -0.23 14.79 10.56
CA LEU A 71 -0.33 14.67 12.02
C LEU A 71 -1.68 14.05 12.47
N LYS A 72 -2.78 14.44 11.82
CA LYS A 72 -4.10 13.84 12.09
C LYS A 72 -4.15 12.37 11.68
N LEU A 73 -3.54 12.04 10.55
CA LEU A 73 -3.44 10.69 10.02
C LEU A 73 -2.67 9.77 10.98
N ILE A 74 -1.45 10.14 11.37
CA ILE A 74 -0.60 9.27 12.20
C ILE A 74 -1.17 9.03 13.59
N LEU A 75 -1.92 9.98 14.18
CA LEU A 75 -2.48 9.82 15.52
C LEU A 75 -3.40 8.58 15.60
N ILE A 76 -4.27 8.42 14.59
CA ILE A 76 -5.22 7.31 14.53
C ILE A 76 -4.55 6.06 13.95
N SER A 77 -3.75 6.24 12.89
CA SER A 77 -3.12 5.10 12.24
C SER A 77 -2.02 4.43 13.07
N THR A 78 -1.43 5.11 14.05
CA THR A 78 -0.45 4.48 14.96
C THR A 78 -1.09 3.34 15.74
N ILE A 79 -2.28 3.56 16.31
CA ILE A 79 -3.04 2.53 17.05
C ILE A 79 -3.32 1.34 16.14
N GLY A 80 -3.86 1.62 14.94
CA GLY A 80 -4.13 0.58 13.95
C GLY A 80 -2.86 -0.16 13.54
N SER A 81 -1.76 0.54 13.27
CA SER A 81 -0.51 -0.04 12.80
C SER A 81 0.17 -0.91 13.86
N ILE A 82 0.12 -0.51 15.13
CA ILE A 82 0.60 -1.34 16.25
C ILE A 82 -0.24 -2.63 16.33
N PHE A 83 -1.56 -2.51 16.29
CA PHE A 83 -2.43 -3.68 16.29
C PHE A 83 -2.14 -4.59 15.08
N GLY A 84 -2.02 -4.01 13.89
CA GLY A 84 -1.72 -4.74 12.67
C GLY A 84 -0.40 -5.50 12.71
N VAL A 85 0.69 -4.87 13.19
CA VAL A 85 1.99 -5.57 13.27
C VAL A 85 1.99 -6.65 14.34
N ILE A 86 1.25 -6.47 15.45
CA ILE A 86 1.01 -7.52 16.44
C ILE A 86 0.27 -8.70 15.79
N CYS A 87 -0.77 -8.44 14.99
CA CYS A 87 -1.44 -9.49 14.22
C CYS A 87 -0.47 -10.21 13.28
N PHE A 88 0.40 -9.49 12.57
CA PHE A 88 1.39 -10.10 11.66
C PHE A 88 2.33 -11.07 12.38
N ILE A 89 2.86 -10.70 13.55
CA ILE A 89 3.85 -11.52 14.27
C ILE A 89 3.24 -12.69 15.04
N TYR A 90 1.97 -12.62 15.44
CA TYR A 90 1.34 -13.66 16.26
C TYR A 90 0.35 -14.54 15.49
N LEU A 91 -0.24 -14.06 14.38
CA LEU A 91 -1.19 -14.87 13.62
C LEU A 91 -0.47 -15.89 12.74
N PRO A 92 -1.02 -17.12 12.62
CA PRO A 92 -0.58 -18.10 11.64
C PRO A 92 -0.67 -17.58 10.22
N VAL A 93 0.26 -18.02 9.36
CA VAL A 93 0.32 -17.67 7.92
C VAL A 93 -1.02 -17.88 7.22
N LYS A 94 -1.73 -18.97 7.55
CA LYS A 94 -3.05 -19.28 6.99
C LYS A 94 -4.11 -18.22 7.31
N ILE A 95 -4.18 -17.77 8.56
CA ILE A 95 -5.12 -16.72 8.98
C ILE A 95 -4.75 -15.38 8.33
N LEU A 96 -3.45 -15.08 8.29
CA LEU A 96 -2.94 -13.86 7.67
C LEU A 96 -3.27 -13.81 6.16
N SER A 97 -3.09 -14.94 5.47
CA SER A 97 -3.44 -15.12 4.06
C SER A 97 -4.94 -14.93 3.83
N LEU A 98 -5.79 -15.54 4.66
CA LEU A 98 -7.25 -15.39 4.58
C LEU A 98 -7.67 -13.92 4.74
N ILE A 99 -7.18 -13.24 5.78
CA ILE A 99 -7.48 -11.82 6.02
C ILE A 99 -7.04 -10.97 4.84
N PHE A 100 -5.84 -11.22 4.32
CA PHE A 100 -5.30 -10.48 3.18
C PHE A 100 -6.14 -10.73 1.91
N GLY A 101 -6.51 -11.98 1.64
CA GLY A 101 -7.36 -12.35 0.51
C GLY A 101 -8.72 -11.65 0.54
N LEU A 102 -9.38 -11.65 1.70
CA LEU A 102 -10.63 -10.91 1.91
C LEU A 102 -10.46 -9.40 1.70
N LEU A 103 -9.35 -8.83 2.17
CA LEU A 103 -9.01 -7.42 1.96
C LEU A 103 -8.81 -7.10 0.47
N LEU A 104 -8.12 -7.97 -0.27
CA LEU A 104 -7.94 -7.82 -1.72
C LEU A 104 -9.27 -7.89 -2.47
N ILE A 105 -10.12 -8.86 -2.15
CA ILE A 105 -11.46 -9.01 -2.75
C ILE A 105 -12.30 -7.76 -2.48
N PHE A 106 -12.31 -7.28 -1.23
CA PHE A 106 -13.04 -6.06 -0.88
C PHE A 106 -12.57 -4.85 -1.69
N ILE A 107 -11.26 -4.65 -1.80
CA ILE A 107 -10.67 -3.55 -2.58
C ILE A 107 -11.01 -3.69 -4.06
N ALA A 108 -10.91 -4.91 -4.61
CA ALA A 108 -11.20 -5.19 -6.01
C ALA A 108 -12.68 -4.93 -6.34
N LEU A 109 -13.60 -5.46 -5.55
CA LEU A 109 -15.05 -5.25 -5.75
C LEU A 109 -15.42 -3.78 -5.64
N LYS A 110 -14.83 -3.05 -4.68
CA LYS A 110 -15.04 -1.62 -4.56
C LYS A 110 -14.56 -0.86 -5.79
N ASN A 111 -13.37 -1.20 -6.28
CA ASN A 111 -12.79 -0.56 -7.47
C ASN A 111 -13.60 -0.85 -8.75
N LEU A 112 -14.11 -2.08 -8.90
CA LEU A 112 -14.83 -2.53 -10.09
C LEU A 112 -16.29 -2.07 -10.12
N PHE A 113 -17.00 -2.08 -8.99
CA PHE A 113 -18.45 -1.93 -8.95
C PHE A 113 -18.97 -0.66 -8.25
N LEU A 114 -18.24 -0.14 -7.25
CA LEU A 114 -18.76 0.92 -6.38
C LEU A 114 -18.32 2.33 -6.79
N GLU A 115 -17.16 2.48 -7.41
CA GLU A 115 -16.74 3.75 -7.99
C GLU A 115 -17.32 3.91 -9.41
N LYS A 116 -18.64 4.08 -9.50
CA LYS A 116 -19.28 4.67 -10.69
C LYS A 116 -18.93 6.16 -10.77
N ASN A 117 -18.87 6.70 -11.99
CA ASN A 117 -18.65 8.11 -12.28
C ASN A 117 -19.78 8.97 -11.66
N LEU A 118 -19.71 9.21 -10.35
CA LEU A 118 -20.55 10.21 -9.69
C LEU A 118 -20.04 11.58 -10.12
N ASP A 119 -20.97 12.48 -10.37
CA ASP A 119 -20.67 13.87 -10.72
C ASP A 119 -19.80 14.49 -9.60
N PRO A 120 -18.66 15.14 -9.91
CA PRO A 120 -17.71 15.63 -8.90
C PRO A 120 -18.35 16.56 -7.85
N ASN A 121 -19.36 17.33 -8.27
CA ASN A 121 -20.08 18.28 -7.42
C ASN A 121 -21.02 17.58 -6.43
N THR A 122 -21.68 16.49 -6.83
CA THR A 122 -22.58 15.72 -5.97
C THR A 122 -21.81 14.86 -4.96
N GLU A 123 -20.62 14.37 -5.33
CA GLU A 123 -19.74 13.61 -4.42
C GLU A 123 -19.12 14.50 -3.33
N LEU A 124 -18.79 15.76 -3.67
CA LEU A 124 -18.24 16.77 -2.75
C LEU A 124 -19.25 17.20 -1.68
N GLU A 125 -20.52 17.44 -2.04
CA GLU A 125 -21.56 17.84 -1.08
C GLU A 125 -21.97 16.70 -0.13
N LEU A 126 -22.12 15.48 -0.66
CA LEU A 126 -22.48 14.30 0.14
C LEU A 126 -21.37 13.90 1.14
N LYS A 127 -20.08 14.13 0.82
CA LYS A 127 -18.93 13.82 1.69
C LYS A 127 -18.52 14.96 2.63
N LYS A 128 -18.77 16.24 2.30
CA LYS A 128 -18.56 17.36 3.23
C LYS A 128 -19.54 17.32 4.41
N LYS A 129 -20.77 16.83 4.18
CA LYS A 129 -21.87 16.83 5.17
C LYS A 129 -21.97 15.54 6.00
N LYS A 130 -21.39 14.43 5.53
CA LYS A 130 -21.37 13.13 6.20
C LYS A 130 -19.90 12.70 6.42
N PHE A 131 -19.51 12.54 7.68
CA PHE A 131 -18.37 11.75 8.18
C PHE A 131 -17.08 12.44 8.67
N SER A 132 -17.07 12.74 9.97
CA SER A 132 -15.87 12.51 10.79
C SER A 132 -15.69 11.01 11.08
N PHE A 133 -16.76 10.28 11.41
CA PHE A 133 -16.62 8.90 11.93
C PHE A 133 -16.17 7.83 10.92
N LEU A 134 -16.63 7.83 9.65
CA LEU A 134 -16.15 6.88 8.62
C LEU A 134 -14.73 7.20 8.23
N LYS A 135 -14.38 8.48 8.23
CA LYS A 135 -13.02 8.92 7.96
C LYS A 135 -12.06 8.36 9.02
N LEU A 136 -12.42 8.50 10.29
CA LEU A 136 -11.70 7.88 11.42
C LEU A 136 -11.61 6.35 11.26
N LYS A 137 -12.73 5.68 10.95
CA LYS A 137 -12.77 4.22 10.73
C LYS A 137 -11.86 3.77 9.59
N LEU A 138 -11.89 4.46 8.44
CA LEU A 138 -11.05 4.14 7.29
C LEU A 138 -9.57 4.39 7.59
N ILE A 139 -9.24 5.44 8.34
CA ILE A 139 -7.86 5.70 8.77
C ILE A 139 -7.38 4.61 9.76
N LEU A 140 -8.25 4.15 10.66
CA LEU A 140 -7.94 3.06 11.59
C LEU A 140 -7.73 1.74 10.85
N ILE A 141 -8.66 1.35 9.97
CA ILE A 141 -8.56 0.15 9.13
C ILE A 141 -7.31 0.24 8.24
N GLY A 142 -7.04 1.42 7.67
CA GLY A 142 -5.82 1.70 6.92
C GLY A 142 -4.57 1.48 7.76
N GLY A 143 -4.55 1.96 9.01
CA GLY A 143 -3.49 1.69 9.97
C GLY A 143 -3.31 0.18 10.22
N ILE A 144 -4.38 -0.55 10.48
CA ILE A 144 -4.34 -2.02 10.70
C ILE A 144 -3.75 -2.74 9.48
N ALA A 145 -4.27 -2.42 8.29
CA ALA A 145 -3.77 -3.00 7.05
C ALA A 145 -2.30 -2.60 6.76
N GLN A 146 -1.90 -1.38 7.09
CA GLN A 146 -0.51 -0.93 6.97
C GLN A 146 0.41 -1.66 7.94
N GLY A 147 -0.01 -1.84 9.20
CA GLY A 147 0.75 -2.55 10.22
C GLY A 147 0.93 -4.03 9.89
N ALA A 148 -0.16 -4.69 9.48
CA ALA A 148 -0.15 -6.11 9.19
C ALA A 148 0.54 -6.44 7.87
N PHE A 149 0.22 -5.71 6.80
CA PHE A 149 0.60 -6.07 5.43
C PHE A 149 1.48 -5.03 4.74
N GLY A 150 1.48 -3.78 5.21
CA GLY A 150 2.07 -2.65 4.49
C GLY A 150 1.19 -2.12 3.35
N THR A 151 -0.13 -2.39 3.40
CA THR A 151 -1.08 -2.07 2.32
C THR A 151 -2.26 -1.21 2.77
N GLY A 152 -2.04 -0.27 3.69
CA GLY A 152 -3.09 0.62 4.22
C GLY A 152 -3.54 1.73 3.28
N GLY A 153 -2.76 1.98 2.22
CA GLY A 153 -2.93 3.09 1.27
C GLY A 153 -4.37 3.33 0.78
N PRO A 154 -5.08 2.32 0.23
CA PRO A 154 -6.41 2.53 -0.34
C PRO A 154 -7.44 3.04 0.68
N PHE A 155 -7.37 2.61 1.94
CA PHE A 155 -8.29 3.04 2.98
C PHE A 155 -8.01 4.48 3.40
N VAL A 156 -6.74 4.82 3.62
CA VAL A 156 -6.30 6.16 4.00
C VAL A 156 -6.58 7.16 2.87
N VAL A 157 -6.26 6.82 1.63
CA VAL A 157 -6.53 7.66 0.46
C VAL A 157 -8.03 7.87 0.28
N ASN A 158 -8.85 6.84 0.43
CA ASN A 158 -10.30 7.02 0.36
C ASN A 158 -10.86 7.93 1.48
N ALA A 159 -10.18 7.98 2.62
CA ALA A 159 -10.54 8.85 3.74
C ALA A 159 -10.10 10.32 3.52
N LEU A 160 -8.97 10.54 2.85
CA LEU A 160 -8.28 11.84 2.82
C LEU A 160 -8.10 12.46 1.43
N LYS A 161 -8.46 11.79 0.33
CA LYS A 161 -8.14 12.27 -1.04
C LYS A 161 -8.65 13.67 -1.38
N TYR A 162 -9.73 14.14 -0.74
CA TYR A 162 -10.29 15.48 -0.94
C TYR A 162 -9.71 16.55 0.00
N ASP A 163 -8.88 16.17 0.95
CA ASP A 163 -8.20 17.10 1.85
C ASP A 163 -6.94 17.69 1.23
N PHE A 164 -6.44 17.11 0.13
CA PHE A 164 -5.19 17.51 -0.52
C PHE A 164 -5.43 18.49 -1.67
N ALA A 165 -4.58 19.51 -1.76
CA ALA A 165 -4.65 20.52 -2.82
C ALA A 165 -4.34 19.95 -4.22
N ASN A 166 -3.44 18.98 -4.30
CA ASN A 166 -3.04 18.35 -5.56
C ASN A 166 -2.52 16.91 -5.34
N LYS A 167 -2.31 16.20 -6.45
CA LYS A 167 -1.83 14.80 -6.43
C LYS A 167 -0.42 14.66 -5.84
N SER A 168 0.46 15.65 -6.04
CA SER A 168 1.83 15.63 -5.49
C SER A 168 1.81 15.73 -3.96
N SER A 169 0.92 16.55 -3.39
CA SER A 169 0.71 16.66 -1.94
C SER A 169 0.21 15.34 -1.35
N LEU A 170 -0.76 14.70 -2.01
CA LEU A 170 -1.27 13.39 -1.61
C LEU A 170 -0.16 12.33 -1.67
N ARG A 171 0.56 12.22 -2.79
CA ARG A 171 1.63 11.23 -2.99
C ARG A 171 2.74 11.38 -1.94
N THR A 172 3.23 12.60 -1.73
CA THR A 172 4.32 12.86 -0.78
C THR A 172 3.88 12.56 0.65
N THR A 173 2.67 12.98 1.03
CA THR A 173 2.15 12.74 2.38
C THR A 173 1.88 11.25 2.63
N MET A 174 1.40 10.52 1.62
CA MET A 174 1.23 9.07 1.70
C MET A 174 2.57 8.33 1.81
N ALA A 175 3.60 8.75 1.07
CA ALA A 175 4.94 8.20 1.21
C ALA A 175 5.51 8.45 2.62
N SER A 176 5.36 9.66 3.18
CA SER A 176 5.72 9.95 4.57
C SER A 176 4.97 9.04 5.55
N TYR A 177 3.69 8.78 5.30
CA TYR A 177 2.87 7.88 6.11
C TYR A 177 3.37 6.43 6.06
N PHE A 178 3.66 5.90 4.88
CA PHE A 178 4.21 4.55 4.73
C PHE A 178 5.57 4.41 5.40
N LEU A 179 6.45 5.40 5.21
CA LEU A 179 7.76 5.45 5.87
C LEU A 179 7.62 5.43 7.38
N PHE A 180 6.76 6.30 7.94
CA PHE A 180 6.48 6.35 9.36
C PHE A 180 5.96 5.02 9.90
N CYS A 181 4.94 4.43 9.26
CA CYS A 181 4.40 3.14 9.68
C CYS A 181 5.42 2.01 9.58
N ASN A 182 6.29 2.00 8.58
CA ASN A 182 7.35 0.99 8.52
C ASN A 182 8.39 1.18 9.63
N ILE A 183 8.82 2.41 9.92
CA ILE A 183 9.69 2.68 11.08
C ILE A 183 9.01 2.20 12.37
N LEU A 184 7.71 2.44 12.54
CA LEU A 184 6.92 1.97 13.68
C LEU A 184 6.83 0.44 13.77
N ARG A 185 6.76 -0.27 12.64
CA ARG A 185 6.72 -1.74 12.57
C ARG A 185 8.08 -2.38 12.92
N MET A 186 9.19 -1.69 12.62
CA MET A 186 10.54 -2.24 12.70
C MET A 186 10.88 -2.87 14.07
N PRO A 187 10.61 -2.25 15.23
CA PRO A 187 10.90 -2.86 16.53
C PRO A 187 10.17 -4.18 16.77
N PHE A 188 8.92 -4.30 16.31
CA PHE A 188 8.11 -5.51 16.47
C PHE A 188 8.63 -6.66 15.59
N LEU A 189 9.01 -6.35 14.35
CA LEU A 189 9.59 -7.32 13.42
C LEU A 189 10.96 -7.82 13.92
N LEU A 190 11.78 -6.92 14.46
CA LEU A 190 13.06 -7.28 15.10
C LEU A 190 12.86 -8.14 16.34
N TYR A 191 11.91 -7.77 17.22
CA TYR A 191 11.61 -8.53 18.43
C TYR A 191 11.23 -9.99 18.15
N LYS A 192 10.58 -10.25 17.01
CA LYS A 192 10.17 -11.60 16.61
C LYS A 192 11.11 -12.29 15.64
N ASN A 193 12.28 -11.70 15.38
CA ASN A 193 13.29 -12.22 14.45
C ASN A 193 12.71 -12.53 13.06
N GLU A 194 11.75 -11.74 12.59
CA GLU A 194 11.14 -11.89 11.26
C GLU A 194 12.10 -11.48 10.12
N PHE A 195 13.26 -10.90 10.47
CA PHE A 195 14.30 -10.53 9.52
C PHE A 195 15.40 -11.59 9.44
N SER A 196 15.50 -12.22 8.27
CA SER A 196 16.59 -13.14 7.95
C SER A 196 17.70 -12.43 7.17
N LEU A 197 18.92 -12.41 7.72
CA LEU A 197 20.08 -11.81 7.06
C LEU A 197 20.39 -12.46 5.70
N THR A 198 20.18 -13.77 5.56
CA THR A 198 20.37 -14.46 4.28
C THR A 198 19.38 -13.97 3.24
N PHE A 199 18.11 -13.84 3.63
CA PHE A 199 17.06 -13.29 2.76
C PHE A 199 17.38 -11.85 2.32
N PHE A 200 17.81 -10.97 3.24
CA PHE A 200 18.19 -9.61 2.87
C PHE A 200 19.40 -9.53 1.93
N LYS A 201 20.39 -10.43 2.08
CA LYS A 201 21.51 -10.57 1.15
C LYS A 201 21.07 -11.05 -0.25
N GLU A 202 19.93 -11.71 -0.35
CA GLU A 202 19.37 -12.13 -1.62
C GLU A 202 18.55 -11.02 -2.30
N ILE A 203 17.84 -10.20 -1.51
CA ILE A 203 16.88 -9.21 -2.04
C ILE A 203 17.39 -7.76 -2.10
N TRP A 204 18.58 -7.43 -1.58
CA TRP A 204 19.05 -6.03 -1.49
C TRP A 204 19.05 -5.29 -2.83
N TRP A 205 19.37 -5.98 -3.92
CA TRP A 205 19.48 -5.37 -5.26
C TRP A 205 18.11 -5.08 -5.89
N ILE A 206 17.00 -5.62 -5.34
CA ILE A 206 15.63 -5.40 -5.84
C ILE A 206 15.28 -3.92 -5.88
N ILE A 207 15.89 -3.11 -5.02
CA ILE A 207 15.62 -1.68 -5.01
C ILE A 207 16.05 -0.98 -6.31
N ILE A 208 17.05 -1.51 -7.03
CA ILE A 208 17.56 -0.93 -8.27
C ILE A 208 16.47 -0.87 -9.35
N PRO A 209 15.87 -2.00 -9.79
CA PRO A 209 14.78 -1.94 -10.77
C PRO A 209 13.54 -1.23 -10.22
N VAL A 210 13.30 -1.24 -8.91
CA VAL A 210 12.18 -0.50 -8.30
C VAL A 210 12.37 1.01 -8.42
N PHE A 211 13.57 1.54 -8.19
CA PHE A 211 13.84 2.97 -8.37
C PHE A 211 13.70 3.40 -9.84
N VAL A 212 14.14 2.56 -10.78
CA VAL A 212 13.90 2.79 -12.21
C VAL A 212 12.40 2.83 -12.50
N ALA A 213 11.64 1.89 -11.96
CA ALA A 213 10.19 1.84 -12.11
C ALA A 213 9.48 3.06 -11.50
N ILE A 214 9.88 3.51 -10.31
CA ILE A 214 9.34 4.71 -9.68
C ILE A 214 9.63 5.95 -10.53
N PHE A 215 10.86 6.07 -11.03
CA PHE A 215 11.26 7.18 -11.90
C PHE A 215 10.44 7.21 -13.20
N LEU A 216 10.28 6.07 -13.87
CA LEU A 216 9.47 5.95 -15.07
C LEU A 216 7.99 6.24 -14.79
N GLY A 217 7.44 5.71 -13.71
CA GLY A 217 6.06 5.97 -13.29
C GLY A 217 5.83 7.46 -13.03
N HIS A 218 6.80 8.12 -12.41
CA HIS A 218 6.74 9.56 -12.19
C HIS A 218 6.75 10.35 -13.50
N LYS A 219 7.42 9.89 -14.57
CA LYS A 219 7.31 10.56 -15.89
C LYS A 219 5.97 10.31 -16.56
N VAL A 220 5.38 9.14 -16.36
CA VAL A 220 4.16 8.68 -17.03
C VAL A 220 2.88 9.18 -16.34
N HIS A 221 2.97 9.69 -15.10
CA HIS A 221 1.80 10.11 -14.30
C HIS A 221 0.86 11.13 -14.98
N LEU A 222 1.33 11.81 -16.03
CA LEU A 222 0.57 12.78 -16.83
C LEU A 222 -0.21 12.18 -18.00
N LYS A 223 0.03 10.93 -18.41
CA LYS A 223 -0.45 10.39 -19.71
C LYS A 223 -1.42 9.19 -19.64
N ILE A 224 -1.71 8.63 -18.45
CA ILE A 224 -2.56 7.44 -18.36
C ILE A 224 -4.05 7.78 -18.19
N LYS A 225 -4.90 7.17 -19.03
CA LYS A 225 -6.36 7.15 -18.85
C LYS A 225 -6.72 6.30 -17.61
N PRO A 226 -7.27 6.88 -16.52
CA PRO A 226 -7.40 6.18 -15.24
C PRO A 226 -8.32 4.93 -15.26
N GLN A 227 -9.30 4.87 -16.17
CA GLN A 227 -10.37 3.84 -16.14
C GLN A 227 -9.93 2.44 -16.60
N GLN A 228 -9.20 2.30 -17.72
CA GLN A 228 -8.79 0.99 -18.23
C GLN A 228 -7.82 0.29 -17.28
N PHE A 229 -6.90 1.07 -16.71
CA PHE A 229 -5.94 0.59 -15.74
C PHE A 229 -6.61 0.07 -14.46
N LYS A 230 -7.59 0.83 -13.96
CA LYS A 230 -8.37 0.47 -12.77
C LYS A 230 -9.07 -0.88 -12.91
N ILE A 231 -9.61 -1.18 -14.10
CA ILE A 231 -10.27 -2.46 -14.39
C ILE A 231 -9.24 -3.60 -14.36
N GLY A 232 -8.12 -3.47 -15.07
CA GLY A 232 -7.08 -4.51 -15.12
C GLY A 232 -6.51 -4.85 -13.74
N ILE A 233 -6.20 -3.83 -12.94
CA ILE A 233 -5.77 -4.04 -11.55
C ILE A 233 -6.87 -4.63 -10.70
N GLY A 234 -8.10 -4.16 -10.84
CA GLY A 234 -9.24 -4.71 -10.10
C GLY A 234 -9.38 -6.21 -10.32
N LEU A 235 -9.24 -6.66 -11.57
CA LEU A 235 -9.28 -8.09 -11.92
C LEU A 235 -8.11 -8.88 -11.35
N ILE A 236 -6.86 -8.42 -11.53
CA ILE A 236 -5.68 -9.12 -10.98
C ILE A 236 -5.75 -9.20 -9.46
N THR A 237 -6.15 -8.12 -8.81
CA THR A 237 -6.33 -8.05 -7.34
C THR A 237 -7.44 -9.01 -6.89
N LEU A 238 -8.54 -9.12 -7.65
CA LEU A 238 -9.62 -10.05 -7.35
C LEU A 238 -9.14 -11.51 -7.44
N ILE A 239 -8.45 -11.87 -8.52
CA ILE A 239 -7.91 -13.22 -8.73
C ILE A 239 -6.93 -13.57 -7.62
N ALA A 240 -6.01 -12.67 -7.28
CA ALA A 240 -5.06 -12.88 -6.19
C ALA A 240 -5.77 -13.02 -4.84
N GLY A 241 -6.80 -12.19 -4.59
CA GLY A 241 -7.61 -12.27 -3.38
C GLY A 241 -8.29 -13.62 -3.23
N VAL A 242 -8.88 -14.14 -4.32
CA VAL A 242 -9.47 -15.49 -4.36
C VAL A 242 -8.39 -16.55 -4.13
N LYS A 243 -7.21 -16.41 -4.74
CA LYS A 243 -6.09 -17.35 -4.52
C LYS A 243 -5.72 -17.47 -3.04
N PHE A 244 -5.60 -16.34 -2.34
CA PHE A 244 -5.25 -16.34 -0.92
C PHE A 244 -6.32 -16.99 0.00
N LEU A 245 -7.56 -17.18 -0.46
CA LEU A 245 -8.58 -17.93 0.29
C LEU A 245 -8.31 -19.44 0.30
N PHE A 246 -7.55 -19.94 -0.68
CA PHE A 246 -7.24 -21.36 -0.85
C PHE A 246 -5.79 -21.71 -0.42
N TYR A 247 -5.10 -20.78 0.25
CA TYR A 247 -3.74 -20.96 0.77
C TYR A 247 -3.71 -21.73 2.10
#